data_AF-X1QDT4-F1
#
_entry.id   AF-X1QDT4-F1
#
_cell.length_a   1.000
_cell.length_b   1.000
_cell.length_c   1.000
_cell.angle_alpha   90.00
_cell.angle_beta   90.00
_cell.angle_gamma   90.00
#
_symmetry.space_group_name_H-M   'P 1'
#
loop_
_entity.id
_entity.type
_entity.pdbx_description
1 polymer ?
#
loop_
_entity_poly.entity_id
_entity_poly.type
_entity_poly.pdbx_seq_one_letter_code
_entity_poly.pdbx_strand_id
1 'polypeptide(L)' 'LLEANHFIMDIPRLKATHKTKLLILNYPSNPTTALASPIHLAEAVQFARAHNMWLANDNTYSE' A
#
# COMPACT_ATOMS: atom_id res chain seq x y z
N LEU A 1 -7.43 -8.37 2.40
CA LEU A 1 -7.44 -7.44 3.55
C LEU A 1 -8.46 -7.94 4.55
N LEU A 2 -8.24 -7.76 5.86
CA LEU A 2 -9.13 -8.28 6.90
C LEU A 2 -9.77 -7.13 7.67
N GLU A 3 -11.01 -7.31 8.11
CA GLU A 3 -11.65 -6.31 8.98
C GLU A 3 -10.88 -6.16 10.31
N ALA A 4 -10.39 -7.28 10.85
CA ALA A 4 -9.62 -7.32 12.10
C ALA A 4 -8.32 -6.51 12.09
N ASN A 5 -7.80 -6.12 10.91
CA ASN A 5 -6.64 -5.24 10.78
C ASN A 5 -6.97 -3.90 10.12
N HIS A 6 -8.24 -3.47 10.20
CA HIS A 6 -8.75 -2.23 9.62
C HIS A 6 -8.49 -2.09 8.12
N PHE A 7 -8.41 -3.23 7.43
CA PHE A 7 -8.08 -3.31 6.01
C PHE A 7 -6.75 -2.63 5.62
N ILE A 8 -5.80 -2.52 6.56
CA ILE A 8 -4.44 -2.05 6.26
C ILE A 8 -3.62 -3.20 5.67
N MET A 9 -2.83 -2.90 4.65
CA MET A 9 -1.96 -3.89 4.01
C MET A 9 -0.84 -4.34 4.98
N ASP A 10 -0.55 -5.63 5.03
CA ASP A 10 0.58 -6.16 5.80
C ASP A 10 1.84 -6.20 4.91
N ILE A 11 2.56 -5.06 4.85
CA ILE A 11 3.72 -4.88 3.95
C ILE A 11 4.80 -5.95 4.18
N PRO A 12 5.20 -6.27 5.43
CA PRO A 12 6.19 -7.33 5.69
C PRO A 12 5.82 -8.72 5.14
N ARG A 13 4.52 -9.00 4.93
CA ARG A 13 4.04 -10.27 4.36
C ARG A 13 3.94 -10.28 2.84
N LEU A 14 4.15 -9.14 2.18
CA LEU A 14 4.09 -9.06 0.72
C LEU A 14 5.24 -9.87 0.09
N LYS A 15 4.92 -10.56 -1.00
CA LYS A 15 5.89 -11.30 -1.81
C LYS A 15 6.01 -10.62 -3.17
N ALA A 16 7.19 -10.11 -3.47
CA ALA A 16 7.53 -9.57 -4.79
C ALA A 16 8.57 -10.48 -5.46
N THR A 17 8.51 -10.53 -6.79
CA THR A 17 9.52 -11.21 -7.62
C THR A 17 10.21 -10.18 -8.51
N HIS A 18 11.28 -10.57 -9.19
CA HIS A 18 11.94 -9.71 -10.18
C HIS A 18 11.01 -9.25 -11.32
N LYS A 19 9.86 -9.92 -11.52
CA LYS A 19 8.82 -9.55 -12.50
C LYS A 19 7.79 -8.57 -11.96
N THR A 20 7.70 -8.40 -10.65
CA THR A 20 6.78 -7.43 -10.05
C THR A 20 7.30 -6.01 -10.33
N LYS A 21 6.45 -5.12 -10.86
CA LYS A 21 6.87 -3.77 -11.29
C LYS A 21 6.05 -2.62 -10.72
N LEU A 22 4.90 -2.89 -10.11
CA LEU A 22 3.99 -1.86 -9.62
C LEU A 22 3.35 -2.29 -8.31
N LEU A 23 3.38 -1.39 -7.31
CA LEU A 23 2.57 -1.43 -6.10
C LEU A 23 1.51 -0.34 -6.23
N ILE A 24 0.23 -0.72 -6.19
CA ILE A 24 -0.87 0.23 -6.18
C ILE A 24 -1.41 0.31 -4.75
N LEU A 25 -1.46 1.52 -4.22
CA LEU A 25 -2.14 1.84 -2.98
C LEU A 25 -3.44 2.57 -3.32
N ASN A 26 -4.46 2.37 -2.50
CA ASN A 26 -5.70 3.11 -2.58
C ASN A 26 -6.06 3.55 -1.17
N TYR A 27 -5.55 4.72 -0.77
CA TYR A 27 -5.78 5.31 0.54
C TYR A 27 -6.00 6.82 0.36
N PRO A 28 -7.14 7.39 0.83
CA PRO A 28 -8.25 6.70 1.51
C PRO A 28 -8.95 5.65 0.62
N SER A 29 -9.26 4.50 1.21
CA SER A 29 -9.61 3.29 0.44
C SER A 29 -11.07 3.22 0.03
N ASN A 30 -11.31 2.89 -1.23
CA ASN A 30 -12.56 2.35 -1.73
C ASN A 30 -12.44 0.82 -1.81
N PRO A 31 -13.34 0.03 -1.19
CA PRO A 31 -14.60 0.42 -0.53
C PRO A 31 -14.52 0.52 1.00
N THR A 32 -13.36 0.32 1.62
CA THR A 32 -13.27 0.04 3.06
C THR A 32 -13.15 1.28 3.93
N THR A 33 -13.02 2.47 3.33
CA THR A 33 -12.74 3.77 3.98
C THR A 33 -11.48 3.77 4.84
N ALA A 34 -10.63 2.74 4.72
CA ALA A 34 -9.40 2.63 5.48
C ALA A 34 -8.45 3.80 5.17
N LEU A 35 -7.75 4.27 6.19
CA LEU A 35 -6.78 5.35 6.12
C LEU A 35 -5.39 4.84 6.47
N ALA A 36 -4.44 4.98 5.55
CA ALA A 36 -3.04 4.69 5.81
C ALA A 36 -2.40 5.83 6.62
N SER A 37 -1.63 5.48 7.65
CA SER A 37 -0.81 6.46 8.37
C SER A 37 0.41 6.88 7.52
N PRO A 38 1.03 8.05 7.78
CA PRO A 38 2.27 8.44 7.12
C PRO A 38 3.40 7.41 7.28
N ILE A 39 3.46 6.73 8.43
CA ILE A 39 4.44 5.65 8.68
C ILE A 39 4.18 4.47 7.74
N HIS A 40 2.92 4.06 7.56
CA HIS A 40 2.56 2.97 6.66
C HIS A 40 2.87 3.30 5.20
N LEU A 41 2.62 4.53 4.77
CA LEU A 41 2.99 4.99 3.43
C LEU A 41 4.52 4.98 3.22
N ALA A 42 5.29 5.38 4.25
CA ALA A 42 6.74 5.31 4.20
C ALA A 42 7.25 3.87 4.09
N GLU A 43 6.65 2.92 4.81
CA GLU A 43 6.96 1.48 4.68
C GLU A 43 6.69 0.98 3.26
N ALA A 44 5.59 1.40 2.64
CA ALA A 44 5.24 0.99 1.27
C ALA A 44 6.24 1.54 0.25
N VAL A 45 6.68 2.78 0.42
CA VAL A 45 7.73 3.40 -0.40
C VAL A 45 9.05 2.64 -0.24
N GLN A 46 9.43 2.27 0.99
CA GLN A 46 10.64 1.50 1.24
C GLN A 46 10.59 0.12 0.59
N PHE A 47 9.45 -0.58 0.71
CA PHE A 47 9.23 -1.88 0.07
C PHE A 47 9.34 -1.78 -1.47
N ALA A 48 8.65 -0.80 -2.08
CA ALA A 48 8.69 -0.61 -3.53
C ALA A 48 10.12 -0.31 -4.02
N ARG A 49 10.87 0.53 -3.29
CA ARG A 49 12.28 0.82 -3.60
C ARG A 49 13.17 -0.42 -3.51
N ALA A 50 13.02 -1.22 -2.45
CA ALA A 50 13.82 -2.43 -2.25
C ALA A 50 13.61 -3.46 -3.38
N HIS A 51 12.43 -3.47 -4.00
CA HIS A 51 12.09 -4.37 -5.09
C HIS A 51 12.18 -3.75 -6.50
N ASN A 52 12.68 -2.52 -6.62
CA ASN A 52 12.77 -1.77 -7.88
C ASN A 52 11.41 -1.71 -8.62
N MET A 53 10.37 -1.33 -7.87
CA MET A 53 8.99 -1.19 -8.32
C MET A 53 8.56 0.26 -8.32
N TRP A 54 7.62 0.60 -9.21
CA TRP A 54 6.84 1.82 -9.12
C TRP A 54 5.82 1.73 -7.99
N LEU A 55 5.51 2.86 -7.36
CA LEU A 55 4.39 3.00 -6.44
C LEU A 55 3.42 4.03 -7.00
N ALA A 56 2.16 3.64 -7.18
CA ALA A 56 1.07 4.52 -7.54
C ALA A 56 0.09 4.58 -6.38
N ASN A 57 -0.16 5.77 -5.83
CA ASN A 57 -1.19 5.97 -4.81
C ASN A 57 -2.42 6.58 -5.45
N ASP A 58 -3.49 5.81 -5.52
CA ASP A 58 -4.84 6.30 -5.82
C ASP A 58 -5.35 7.07 -4.59
N ASN A 59 -5.18 8.39 -4.68
CA ASN A 59 -5.45 9.36 -3.61
C ASN A 59 -6.75 10.15 -3.86
N THR A 60 -7.73 9.53 -4.53
CA THR A 60 -8.96 10.19 -5.02
C THR A 60 -9.84 10.78 -3.90
N TYR A 61 -9.76 10.25 -2.68
CA TYR A 61 -10.62 10.62 -1.54
C TYR A 61 -9.87 11.34 -0.42
N SER A 62 -8.82 12.10 -0.73
CA SER A 62 -7.88 12.66 0.26
C SER A 62 -8.31 13.94 0.97
N GLU A 63 -9.50 14.46 0.65
CA GLU A 63 -10.10 15.65 1.26
C GLU A 63 -11.06 15.32 2.41
#